data_AF-C6KWL4-F1
#
_entry.id   AF-C6KWL4-F1
#
_cell.length_a   1.000
_cell.length_b   1.000
_cell.length_c   1.000
_cell.angle_alpha   90.00
_cell.angle_beta   90.00
_cell.angle_gamma   90.00
#
_symmetry.space_group_name_H-M   'P 1'
#
loop_
_entity.id
_entity.type
_entity.pdbx_description
1 polymer ?
#
loop_
_entity_poly.entity_id
_entity_poly.type
_entity_poly.pdbx_seq_one_letter_code
_entity_poly.pdbx_strand_id
1 'polypeptide(L)'
;ASASTESKWNISIRQLVTGANPMDILAVQEAGVLPSTAIMTPRQVQPVGVGIPIHEYEWNLGSSSRPNSVYIYYSRVDVGANRVNMAIVSRTRADEVIVLPPPTVASRPIIGIRIGNDAFFSIHALSRGGNDAGAIISAVDMHFRNMPQVNWMILGDFNRPPGTIVNLIDPDLRSRINIVAPPSFTQTGGNTIDYAITGNSSTTSLYSPPRILAILAVAGLRTFLASD
;
A
#
# COMPACT_ATOMS: atom_id res chain seq x y z
N ALA A 1 19.05 -7.12 -10.27
CA ALA A 1 18.54 -5.99 -9.48
C ALA A 1 19.57 -4.86 -9.53
N SER A 2 19.15 -3.58 -9.50
CA SER A 2 20.10 -2.48 -9.27
C SER A 2 20.53 -2.49 -7.80
N ALA A 3 21.78 -2.13 -7.51
CA ALA A 3 22.33 -2.15 -6.14
C ALA A 3 21.54 -1.25 -5.17
N SER A 4 21.03 -0.11 -5.65
CA SER A 4 20.21 0.81 -4.85
C SER A 4 18.86 0.22 -4.44
N THR A 5 18.21 -0.55 -5.30
CA THR A 5 16.93 -1.19 -4.98
C THR A 5 17.12 -2.39 -4.07
N GLU A 6 18.15 -3.20 -4.30
CA GLU A 6 18.51 -4.30 -3.39
C GLU A 6 18.79 -3.77 -1.97
N SER A 7 19.44 -2.61 -1.86
CA SER A 7 19.67 -1.90 -0.59
C SER A 7 18.37 -1.41 0.06
N LYS A 8 17.45 -0.78 -0.69
CA LYS A 8 16.12 -0.35 -0.19
C LYS A 8 15.37 -1.53 0.46
N TRP A 9 15.35 -2.69 -0.19
CA TRP A 9 14.65 -3.82 0.39
C TRP A 9 15.37 -4.46 1.57
N ASN A 10 16.65 -4.83 1.40
CA ASN A 10 17.38 -5.59 2.41
C ASN A 10 17.73 -4.77 3.66
N ILE A 11 17.71 -3.44 3.58
CA ILE A 11 17.94 -2.57 4.74
C ILE A 11 16.61 -2.00 5.21
N SER A 12 16.03 -1.09 4.42
CA SER A 12 14.93 -0.25 4.87
C SER A 12 13.65 -1.05 5.12
N ILE A 13 13.21 -1.81 4.12
CA ILE A 13 11.98 -2.59 4.23
C ILE A 13 12.14 -3.70 5.26
N ARG A 14 13.27 -4.41 5.25
CA ARG A 14 13.60 -5.44 6.26
C ARG A 14 13.47 -4.89 7.68
N GLN A 15 14.07 -3.74 7.99
CA GLN A 15 14.00 -3.14 9.33
C GLN A 15 12.55 -2.83 9.76
N LEU A 16 11.70 -2.36 8.85
CA LEU A 16 10.29 -2.09 9.15
C LEU A 16 9.50 -3.36 9.47
N VAL A 17 9.85 -4.50 8.87
CA VAL A 17 9.13 -5.77 9.08
C VAL A 17 9.83 -6.75 10.04
N THR A 18 11.02 -6.43 10.57
CA THR A 18 11.70 -7.27 11.59
C THR A 18 12.18 -6.52 12.83
N GLY A 19 12.00 -5.20 12.90
CA GLY A 19 12.47 -4.36 14.01
C GLY A 19 11.74 -4.60 15.35
N ALA A 20 12.01 -3.75 16.34
CA ALA A 20 11.44 -3.89 17.69
C ALA A 20 9.90 -3.74 17.73
N ASN A 21 9.34 -2.96 16.81
CA ASN A 21 7.90 -2.80 16.61
C ASN A 21 7.58 -3.06 15.13
N PRO A 22 7.57 -4.33 14.71
CA PRO A 22 7.66 -4.64 13.30
C PRO A 22 6.26 -4.56 12.69
N MET A 23 6.15 -3.90 11.52
CA MET A 23 4.87 -3.66 10.85
C MET A 23 4.30 -4.96 10.28
N ASP A 24 3.01 -5.22 10.47
CA ASP A 24 2.36 -6.44 9.97
C ASP A 24 1.99 -6.33 8.50
N ILE A 25 1.66 -5.11 8.05
CA ILE A 25 1.33 -4.74 6.68
C ILE A 25 2.15 -3.51 6.30
N LEU A 26 2.80 -3.55 5.14
CA LEU A 26 3.53 -2.42 4.58
C LEU A 26 3.17 -2.23 3.11
N ALA A 27 2.64 -1.07 2.76
CA ALA A 27 2.46 -0.65 1.37
C ALA A 27 3.74 0.00 0.86
N VAL A 28 4.21 -0.40 -0.32
CA VAL A 28 5.46 0.10 -0.92
C VAL A 28 5.19 0.64 -2.32
N GLN A 29 5.37 1.93 -2.48
CA GLN A 29 5.39 2.61 -3.77
C GLN A 29 6.82 2.67 -4.32
N GLU A 30 6.92 2.75 -5.65
CA GLU A 30 8.18 2.71 -6.38
C GLU A 30 9.07 1.57 -5.89
N ALA A 31 8.46 0.39 -5.83
CA ALA A 31 9.01 -0.82 -5.26
C ALA A 31 10.27 -1.31 -6.00
N GLY A 32 10.51 -0.81 -7.22
CA GLY A 32 11.61 -1.26 -8.06
C GLY A 32 11.51 -2.76 -8.34
N VAL A 33 12.64 -3.45 -8.22
CA VAL A 33 12.76 -4.92 -8.28
C VAL A 33 12.78 -5.49 -6.86
N LEU A 34 12.11 -6.62 -6.65
CA LEU A 34 12.13 -7.35 -5.37
C LEU A 34 13.54 -7.84 -5.00
N PRO A 35 13.79 -8.17 -3.71
CA PRO A 35 15.00 -8.87 -3.30
C PRO A 35 15.24 -10.11 -4.13
N SER A 36 16.50 -10.37 -4.48
CA SER A 36 16.90 -11.61 -5.15
C SER A 36 16.54 -12.89 -4.38
N THR A 37 16.31 -12.77 -3.07
CA THR A 37 15.94 -13.87 -2.16
C THR A 37 14.43 -14.05 -1.99
N ALA A 38 13.60 -13.17 -2.56
CA ALA A 38 12.15 -13.37 -2.58
C ALA A 38 11.79 -14.41 -3.67
N ILE A 39 11.08 -15.46 -3.27
CA ILE A 39 10.74 -16.59 -4.14
C ILE A 39 9.26 -16.50 -4.50
N MET A 40 8.95 -16.53 -5.80
CA MET A 40 7.55 -16.54 -6.25
C MET A 40 6.88 -17.84 -5.79
N THR A 41 5.70 -17.72 -5.19
CA THR A 41 4.89 -18.86 -4.79
C THR A 41 4.16 -19.45 -6.01
N PRO A 42 3.69 -20.71 -5.96
CA PRO A 42 2.88 -21.27 -7.04
C PRO A 42 1.44 -20.73 -7.10
N ARG A 43 1.02 -19.89 -6.13
CA ARG A 43 -0.36 -19.39 -6.05
C ARG A 43 -0.64 -18.40 -7.18
N GLN A 44 -1.63 -18.73 -8.01
CA GLN A 44 -2.18 -17.80 -8.98
C GLN A 44 -3.10 -16.81 -8.26
N VAL A 45 -2.67 -15.55 -8.17
CA VAL A 45 -3.39 -14.49 -7.44
C VAL A 45 -3.90 -13.38 -8.35
N GLN A 46 -3.55 -13.40 -9.62
CA GLN A 46 -3.98 -12.38 -10.58
C GLN A 46 -5.50 -12.46 -10.78
N PRO A 47 -6.26 -11.38 -10.51
CA PRO A 47 -7.70 -11.37 -10.75
C PRO A 47 -8.01 -11.56 -12.24
N VAL A 48 -8.97 -12.44 -12.51
CA VAL A 48 -9.43 -12.73 -13.88
C VAL A 48 -10.03 -11.47 -14.51
N GLY A 49 -9.64 -11.17 -15.75
CA GLY A 49 -10.22 -10.06 -16.53
C GLY A 49 -9.65 -8.67 -16.28
N VAL A 50 -8.79 -8.46 -15.29
CA VAL A 50 -8.21 -7.13 -14.96
C VAL A 50 -6.96 -6.81 -15.78
N GLY A 51 -6.24 -7.83 -16.28
CA GLY A 51 -5.07 -7.65 -17.16
C GLY A 51 -3.84 -7.00 -16.52
N ILE A 52 -3.87 -6.73 -15.21
CA ILE A 52 -2.78 -6.11 -14.45
C ILE A 52 -2.00 -7.22 -13.72
N PRO A 53 -0.67 -7.32 -13.94
CA PRO A 53 0.12 -8.40 -13.35
C PRO A 53 0.25 -8.20 -11.85
N ILE A 54 -0.04 -9.24 -11.07
CA ILE A 54 0.26 -9.31 -9.64
C ILE A 54 0.64 -10.74 -9.27
N HIS A 55 1.69 -10.88 -8.47
CA HIS A 55 2.20 -12.18 -8.05
C HIS A 55 2.46 -12.18 -6.53
N GLU A 56 2.31 -13.36 -5.92
CA GLU A 56 2.63 -13.61 -4.52
C GLU A 56 4.03 -14.21 -4.42
N TYR A 57 4.87 -13.62 -3.57
CA TYR A 57 6.20 -14.10 -3.23
C TYR A 57 6.28 -14.38 -1.73
N GLU A 58 7.16 -15.30 -1.35
CA GLU A 58 7.61 -15.48 0.03
C GLU A 58 9.05 -14.96 0.16
N TRP A 59 9.31 -14.19 1.21
CA TRP A 59 10.64 -13.66 1.51
C TRP A 59 11.05 -14.06 2.92
N ASN A 60 11.96 -15.03 3.03
CA ASN A 60 12.51 -15.46 4.32
C ASN A 60 13.53 -14.42 4.82
N LEU A 61 13.21 -13.77 5.93
CA LEU A 61 14.06 -12.76 6.57
C LEU A 61 15.05 -13.36 7.56
N GLY A 62 14.79 -14.60 7.99
CA GLY A 62 15.64 -15.37 8.91
C GLY A 62 16.66 -16.26 8.21
N SER A 63 17.13 -17.27 8.92
CA SER A 63 17.98 -18.33 8.35
C SER A 63 17.12 -19.49 7.85
N SER A 64 17.74 -20.46 7.17
CA SER A 64 17.07 -21.72 6.81
C SER A 64 16.66 -22.54 8.04
N SER A 65 17.42 -22.45 9.14
CA SER A 65 17.15 -23.19 10.38
C SER A 65 16.16 -22.50 11.33
N ARG A 66 15.92 -21.20 11.14
CA ARG A 66 14.97 -20.38 11.91
C ARG A 66 14.27 -19.42 10.95
N PRO A 67 13.34 -19.94 10.11
CA PRO A 67 12.67 -19.12 9.11
C PRO A 67 11.80 -18.05 9.77
N ASN A 68 11.77 -16.88 9.15
CA ASN A 68 10.90 -15.76 9.52
C ASN A 68 10.41 -15.11 8.21
N SER A 69 9.43 -15.74 7.59
CA SER A 69 8.96 -15.34 6.26
C SER A 69 7.88 -14.28 6.33
N VAL A 70 7.89 -13.41 5.33
CA VAL A 70 6.77 -12.51 4.99
C VAL A 70 6.32 -12.81 3.55
N TYR A 71 5.08 -12.45 3.25
CA TYR A 71 4.52 -12.49 1.90
C TYR A 71 4.66 -11.13 1.23
N ILE A 72 4.97 -11.12 -0.06
CA ILE A 72 5.02 -9.92 -0.88
C ILE A 72 4.05 -10.09 -2.05
N TYR A 73 3.08 -9.18 -2.14
CA TYR A 73 2.16 -9.05 -3.27
C TYR A 73 2.67 -7.95 -4.17
N TYR A 74 3.26 -8.33 -5.30
CA TYR A 74 4.02 -7.42 -6.15
C TYR A 74 3.37 -7.27 -7.52
N SER A 75 3.09 -6.02 -7.89
CA SER A 75 2.59 -5.66 -9.21
C SER A 75 3.65 -4.89 -9.99
N ARG A 76 4.02 -5.47 -11.15
CA ARG A 76 4.95 -4.87 -12.10
C ARG A 76 4.19 -3.97 -13.07
N VAL A 77 3.85 -2.77 -12.59
CA VAL A 77 3.07 -1.78 -13.34
C VAL A 77 3.86 -1.19 -14.51
N ASP A 78 5.17 -0.98 -14.33
CA ASP A 78 6.05 -0.43 -15.36
C ASP A 78 6.95 -1.54 -15.90
N VAL A 79 6.54 -2.14 -17.02
CA VAL A 79 7.29 -3.23 -17.69
C VAL A 79 8.59 -2.75 -18.35
N GLY A 80 8.75 -1.44 -18.56
CA GLY A 80 9.92 -0.83 -19.19
C GLY A 80 10.98 -0.40 -18.18
N ALA A 81 10.76 0.73 -17.51
CA ALA A 81 11.77 1.35 -16.64
C ALA A 81 11.79 0.75 -15.22
N ASN A 82 10.82 -0.10 -14.85
CA ASN A 82 10.66 -0.73 -13.54
C ASN A 82 10.64 0.24 -12.36
N ARG A 83 10.25 1.51 -12.56
CA ARG A 83 10.30 2.52 -11.49
C ARG A 83 9.01 2.60 -10.70
N VAL A 84 7.88 2.35 -11.36
CA VAL A 84 6.53 2.61 -10.82
C VAL A 84 5.87 1.34 -10.27
N ASN A 85 6.66 0.31 -10.00
CA ASN A 85 6.15 -0.95 -9.44
C ASN A 85 5.61 -0.73 -8.03
N MET A 86 4.63 -1.54 -7.65
CA MET A 86 3.96 -1.44 -6.36
C MET A 86 3.99 -2.77 -5.63
N ALA A 87 4.06 -2.73 -4.30
CA ALA A 87 4.01 -3.93 -3.48
C ALA A 87 3.21 -3.73 -2.19
N ILE A 88 2.71 -4.84 -1.65
CA ILE A 88 2.27 -4.96 -0.26
C ILE A 88 3.07 -6.10 0.37
N VAL A 89 3.74 -5.81 1.49
CA VAL A 89 4.39 -6.82 2.34
C VAL A 89 3.46 -7.14 3.49
N SER A 90 3.28 -8.43 3.80
CA SER A 90 2.44 -8.89 4.91
C SER A 90 3.08 -10.03 5.68
N ARG A 91 2.95 -10.05 7.01
CA ARG A 91 3.31 -11.23 7.81
C ARG A 91 2.38 -12.41 7.58
N THR A 92 1.12 -12.12 7.30
CA THR A 92 0.07 -13.14 7.14
C THR A 92 -0.23 -13.28 5.67
N ARG A 93 -0.36 -14.53 5.20
CA ARG A 93 -0.76 -14.76 3.83
C ARG A 93 -2.18 -14.21 3.63
N ALA A 94 -2.40 -13.45 2.57
CA ALA A 94 -3.70 -12.90 2.24
C ALA A 94 -4.70 -14.00 1.87
N ASP A 95 -5.93 -13.88 2.33
CA ASP A 95 -7.04 -14.73 1.88
C ASP A 95 -7.41 -14.41 0.44
N GLU A 96 -7.31 -13.13 0.06
CA GLU A 96 -7.66 -12.62 -1.26
C GLU A 96 -6.68 -11.53 -1.70
N VAL A 97 -6.38 -11.51 -3.00
CA VAL A 97 -5.62 -10.44 -3.64
C VAL A 97 -6.57 -9.67 -4.55
N ILE A 98 -6.61 -8.37 -4.38
CA ILE A 98 -7.53 -7.46 -5.04
C ILE A 98 -6.74 -6.55 -5.96
N VAL A 99 -7.19 -6.40 -7.21
CA VAL A 99 -6.64 -5.40 -8.12
C VAL A 99 -7.81 -4.66 -8.74
N LEU A 100 -7.90 -3.36 -8.46
CA LEU A 100 -8.88 -2.49 -9.09
C LEU A 100 -8.21 -1.75 -10.26
N PRO A 101 -8.92 -1.61 -11.40
CA PRO A 101 -8.38 -0.92 -12.55
C PRO A 101 -8.06 0.55 -12.21
N PRO A 102 -7.12 1.17 -12.93
CA PRO A 102 -6.84 2.59 -12.78
C PRO A 102 -8.11 3.40 -12.99
N PRO A 103 -8.44 4.35 -12.09
CA PRO A 103 -9.64 5.19 -12.28
C PRO A 103 -9.59 6.07 -13.53
N THR A 104 -8.39 6.32 -14.08
CA THR A 104 -8.17 7.03 -15.34
C THR A 104 -7.06 6.36 -16.14
N VAL A 105 -6.95 6.68 -17.44
CA VAL A 105 -5.86 6.17 -18.30
C VAL A 105 -4.45 6.55 -17.84
N ALA A 106 -4.32 7.64 -17.07
CA ALA A 106 -3.04 8.09 -16.53
C ALA A 106 -2.76 7.52 -15.13
N SER A 107 -3.80 7.05 -14.44
CA SER A 107 -3.70 6.54 -13.08
C SER A 107 -2.95 5.22 -13.03
N ARG A 108 -2.42 4.91 -11.85
CA ARG A 108 -1.83 3.61 -11.54
C ARG A 108 -2.93 2.67 -11.02
N PRO A 109 -2.76 1.35 -11.13
CA PRO A 109 -3.71 0.41 -10.55
C PRO A 109 -3.73 0.52 -9.02
N ILE A 110 -4.84 0.11 -8.43
CA ILE A 110 -5.00 -0.01 -6.98
C ILE A 110 -4.80 -1.48 -6.67
N ILE A 111 -3.77 -1.82 -5.89
CA ILE A 111 -3.53 -3.20 -5.45
C ILE A 111 -3.90 -3.33 -3.99
N GLY A 112 -4.47 -4.47 -3.62
CA GLY A 112 -4.89 -4.74 -2.25
C GLY A 112 -4.81 -6.20 -1.89
N ILE A 113 -4.88 -6.44 -0.60
CA ILE A 113 -5.04 -7.77 -0.01
C ILE A 113 -6.13 -7.75 1.05
N ARG A 114 -6.80 -8.87 1.24
CA ARG A 114 -7.72 -9.07 2.36
C ARG A 114 -7.24 -10.20 3.26
N ILE A 115 -7.29 -9.96 4.56
CA ILE A 115 -7.01 -10.94 5.62
C ILE A 115 -8.21 -10.88 6.57
N GLY A 116 -8.99 -11.96 6.64
CA GLY A 116 -10.27 -11.97 7.34
C GLY A 116 -11.21 -10.88 6.79
N ASN A 117 -11.66 -10.00 7.67
CA ASN A 117 -12.58 -8.90 7.35
C ASN A 117 -11.87 -7.56 7.12
N ASP A 118 -10.54 -7.55 7.02
CA ASP A 118 -9.76 -6.32 6.83
C ASP A 118 -9.02 -6.35 5.50
N ALA A 119 -9.24 -5.33 4.69
CA ALA A 119 -8.60 -5.13 3.40
C ALA A 119 -7.59 -3.98 3.45
N PHE A 120 -6.40 -4.19 2.90
CA PHE A 120 -5.30 -3.24 2.89
C PHE A 120 -4.88 -2.98 1.45
N PHE A 121 -4.86 -1.71 1.05
CA PHE A 121 -4.52 -1.28 -0.30
C PHE A 121 -3.23 -0.47 -0.32
N SER A 122 -2.44 -0.66 -1.37
CA SER A 122 -1.34 0.23 -1.74
C SER A 122 -1.78 1.07 -2.93
N ILE A 123 -1.59 2.38 -2.83
CA ILE A 123 -1.85 3.35 -3.90
C ILE A 123 -0.64 4.21 -4.17
N HIS A 124 -0.61 4.81 -5.35
CA HIS A 124 0.32 5.87 -5.72
C HIS A 124 -0.42 6.82 -6.68
N ALA A 125 -1.04 7.86 -6.14
CA ALA A 125 -1.83 8.82 -6.90
C ALA A 125 -0.94 9.63 -7.86
N LEU A 126 -1.54 10.29 -8.84
CA LEU A 126 -0.83 11.09 -9.84
C LEU A 126 0.04 12.18 -9.18
N SER A 127 1.30 12.31 -9.62
CA SER A 127 2.24 13.28 -9.05
C SER A 127 1.85 14.75 -9.25
N ARG A 128 0.92 15.03 -10.18
CA ARG A 128 0.35 16.36 -10.42
C ARG A 128 -0.76 16.69 -9.42
N GLY A 129 -0.43 16.63 -8.14
CA GLY A 129 -1.34 17.01 -7.04
C GLY A 129 -2.40 15.98 -6.69
N GLY A 130 -2.23 14.71 -7.06
CA GLY A 130 -3.10 13.61 -6.63
C GLY A 130 -4.56 13.78 -7.05
N ASN A 131 -4.82 14.29 -8.26
CA ASN A 131 -6.18 14.62 -8.70
C ASN A 131 -7.09 13.38 -8.84
N ASP A 132 -6.51 12.19 -8.93
CA ASP A 132 -7.22 10.91 -8.97
C ASP A 132 -7.47 10.31 -7.58
N ALA A 133 -6.99 10.93 -6.49
CA ALA A 133 -7.15 10.42 -5.13
C ALA A 133 -8.62 10.19 -4.73
N GLY A 134 -9.52 11.11 -5.09
CA GLY A 134 -10.96 10.93 -4.83
C GLY A 134 -11.54 9.71 -5.56
N ALA A 135 -11.19 9.54 -6.83
CA ALA A 135 -11.64 8.40 -7.63
C ALA A 135 -11.06 7.06 -7.13
N ILE A 136 -9.82 7.06 -6.62
CA ILE A 136 -9.21 5.90 -5.96
C ILE A 136 -10.02 5.48 -4.74
N ILE A 137 -10.38 6.42 -3.86
CA ILE A 137 -11.14 6.13 -2.64
C ILE A 137 -12.55 5.63 -2.99
N SER A 138 -13.21 6.29 -3.96
CA SER A 138 -14.51 5.85 -4.46
C SER A 138 -14.46 4.44 -5.06
N ALA A 139 -13.38 4.08 -5.77
CA ALA A 139 -13.25 2.74 -6.35
C ALA A 139 -13.16 1.65 -5.27
N VAL A 140 -12.40 1.89 -4.19
CA VAL A 140 -12.32 0.98 -3.04
C VAL A 140 -13.67 0.89 -2.33
N ASP A 141 -14.34 2.02 -2.13
CA ASP A 141 -15.67 2.04 -1.50
C ASP A 141 -16.72 1.26 -2.31
N MET A 142 -16.76 1.48 -3.62
CA MET A 142 -17.68 0.77 -4.51
C MET A 142 -17.41 -0.74 -4.52
N HIS A 143 -16.14 -1.14 -4.46
CA HIS A 143 -15.76 -2.56 -4.43
C HIS A 143 -16.37 -3.30 -3.24
N PHE A 144 -16.41 -2.67 -2.06
CA PHE A 144 -16.97 -3.28 -0.83
C PHE A 144 -18.41 -2.87 -0.53
N ARG A 145 -19.12 -2.21 -1.46
CA ARG A 145 -20.48 -1.68 -1.21
C ARG A 145 -21.46 -2.72 -0.70
N ASN A 146 -21.32 -3.97 -1.14
CA ASN A 146 -22.15 -5.10 -0.74
C ASN A 146 -21.48 -6.02 0.30
N MET A 147 -20.42 -5.55 0.96
CA MET A 147 -19.65 -6.28 1.96
C MET A 147 -19.50 -5.45 3.25
N PRO A 148 -20.59 -5.15 3.96
CA PRO A 148 -20.57 -4.24 5.12
C PRO A 148 -19.70 -4.74 6.28
N GLN A 149 -19.40 -6.05 6.32
CA GLN A 149 -18.48 -6.63 7.29
C GLN A 149 -17.00 -6.30 7.05
N VAL A 150 -16.65 -5.81 5.85
CA VAL A 150 -15.25 -5.55 5.48
C VAL A 150 -14.87 -4.11 5.82
N ASN A 151 -13.85 -3.96 6.67
CA ASN A 151 -13.16 -2.69 6.83
C ASN A 151 -12.03 -2.63 5.81
N TRP A 152 -11.73 -1.42 5.34
CA TRP A 152 -10.65 -1.23 4.39
C TRP A 152 -9.74 -0.07 4.82
N MET A 153 -8.48 -0.20 4.45
CA MET A 153 -7.45 0.79 4.66
C MET A 153 -6.68 0.99 3.36
N ILE A 154 -6.59 2.23 2.90
CA ILE A 154 -5.79 2.66 1.76
C ILE A 154 -4.53 3.32 2.29
N LEU A 155 -3.36 2.79 1.93
CA LEU A 155 -2.05 3.26 2.34
C LEU A 155 -1.26 3.70 1.11
N GLY A 156 -0.62 4.87 1.18
CA GLY A 156 0.39 5.22 0.18
C GLY A 156 0.54 6.71 -0.06
N ASP A 157 1.16 7.02 -1.20
CA ASP A 157 1.39 8.37 -1.66
C ASP A 157 0.15 8.90 -2.39
N PHE A 158 -0.60 9.76 -1.71
CA PHE A 158 -1.74 10.46 -2.28
C PHE A 158 -1.34 11.68 -3.11
N ASN A 159 -0.06 12.06 -3.15
CA ASN A 159 0.48 13.25 -3.84
C ASN A 159 -0.29 14.54 -3.52
N ARG A 160 -0.90 14.60 -2.33
CA ARG A 160 -1.85 15.64 -1.94
C ARG A 160 -1.95 15.73 -0.42
N PRO A 161 -2.01 16.94 0.18
CA PRO A 161 -2.20 17.08 1.62
C PRO A 161 -3.54 16.50 2.13
N PRO A 162 -3.56 15.84 3.31
CA PRO A 162 -4.74 15.22 3.91
C PRO A 162 -6.00 16.10 3.92
N GLY A 163 -5.86 17.35 4.36
CA GLY A 163 -6.99 18.27 4.51
C GLY A 163 -7.66 18.67 3.20
N THR A 164 -7.05 18.38 2.04
CA THR A 164 -7.59 18.74 0.72
C THR A 164 -8.27 17.58 0.01
N ILE A 165 -8.10 16.35 0.50
CA ILE A 165 -8.74 15.16 -0.07
C ILE A 165 -10.25 15.22 0.07
N VAL A 166 -10.73 15.80 1.15
CA VAL A 166 -12.18 15.88 1.45
C VAL A 166 -12.97 16.67 0.42
N ASN A 167 -12.31 17.46 -0.42
CA ASN A 167 -12.92 18.21 -1.52
C ASN A 167 -13.07 17.38 -2.81
N LEU A 168 -12.47 16.18 -2.86
CA LEU A 168 -12.51 15.26 -4.01
C LEU A 168 -13.51 14.11 -3.81
N ILE A 169 -14.19 14.07 -2.66
CA ILE A 169 -15.01 12.93 -2.24
C ILE A 169 -16.44 13.42 -1.99
N ASP A 170 -17.42 12.61 -2.40
CA ASP A 170 -18.83 12.86 -2.10
C ASP A 170 -19.11 12.91 -0.59
N PRO A 171 -20.01 13.78 -0.10
CA PRO A 171 -20.33 13.89 1.32
C PRO A 171 -20.74 12.57 2.01
N ASP A 172 -21.46 11.66 1.33
CA ASP A 172 -21.82 10.35 1.88
C ASP A 172 -20.56 9.54 2.20
N LEU A 173 -19.68 9.38 1.21
CA LEU A 173 -18.44 8.63 1.38
C LEU A 173 -17.52 9.32 2.41
N ARG A 174 -17.47 10.64 2.42
CA ARG A 174 -16.69 11.39 3.43
C ARG A 174 -17.12 11.06 4.87
N SER A 175 -18.40 10.77 5.10
CA SER A 175 -18.92 10.40 6.43
C SER A 175 -18.53 8.99 6.88
N ARG A 176 -17.99 8.16 5.98
CA ARG A 176 -17.66 6.74 6.19
C ARG A 176 -16.17 6.44 6.16
N ILE A 177 -15.34 7.49 6.21
CA ILE A 177 -13.89 7.37 6.21
C ILE A 177 -13.26 8.15 7.36
N ASN A 178 -12.03 7.79 7.68
CA ASN A 178 -11.16 8.54 8.57
C ASN A 178 -9.76 8.66 7.96
N ILE A 179 -9.20 9.86 7.97
CA ILE A 179 -7.85 10.14 7.47
C ILE A 179 -6.86 10.00 8.62
N VAL A 180 -5.82 9.19 8.44
CA VAL A 180 -4.76 8.95 9.42
C VAL A 180 -3.44 9.41 8.82
N ALA A 181 -2.99 10.60 9.21
CA ALA A 181 -1.78 11.22 8.70
C ALA A 181 -0.79 11.57 9.83
N PRO A 182 0.53 11.47 9.60
CA PRO A 182 1.52 11.92 10.57
C PRO A 182 1.50 13.45 10.70
N PRO A 183 1.89 14.00 11.87
CA PRO A 183 1.97 15.44 12.07
C PRO A 183 3.18 16.10 11.38
N SER A 184 4.08 15.29 10.81
CA SER A 184 5.32 15.73 10.17
C SER A 184 5.31 15.45 8.67
N PHE A 185 6.18 16.16 7.94
CA PHE A 185 6.38 15.95 6.51
C PHE A 185 6.84 14.54 6.20
N THR A 186 6.33 14.00 5.10
CA THR A 186 6.64 12.65 4.62
C THR A 186 7.58 12.68 3.42
N GLN A 187 7.69 13.82 2.74
CA GLN A 187 8.64 14.05 1.66
C GLN A 187 9.62 15.20 1.96
N THR A 188 10.73 15.24 1.22
CA THR A 188 11.78 16.27 1.33
C THR A 188 11.29 17.67 0.98
N GLY A 189 10.27 17.79 0.13
CA GLY A 189 9.63 19.06 -0.23
C GLY A 189 8.77 19.68 0.87
N GLY A 190 8.69 19.08 2.06
CA GLY A 190 7.99 19.67 3.21
C GLY A 190 6.47 19.50 3.20
N ASN A 191 5.95 18.51 2.47
CA ASN A 191 4.53 18.16 2.51
C ASN A 191 4.31 16.81 3.19
N THR A 192 3.12 16.62 3.75
CA THR A 192 2.60 15.31 4.15
C THR A 192 1.69 14.83 3.02
N ILE A 193 2.20 13.88 2.23
CA ILE A 193 1.48 13.29 1.09
C ILE A 193 1.31 11.77 1.21
N ASP A 194 2.02 11.18 2.17
CA ASP A 194 1.96 9.75 2.48
C ASP A 194 1.16 9.56 3.76
N TYR A 195 -0.01 8.95 3.64
CA TYR A 195 -0.91 8.72 4.77
C TYR A 195 -1.82 7.54 4.51
N ALA A 196 -2.67 7.24 5.49
CA ALA A 196 -3.70 6.23 5.36
C ALA A 196 -5.10 6.86 5.34
N ILE A 197 -6.01 6.20 4.65
CA ILE A 197 -7.46 6.42 4.78
C ILE A 197 -8.08 5.10 5.17
N THR A 198 -8.83 5.10 6.26
CA THR A 198 -9.59 3.93 6.70
C THR A 198 -11.07 4.16 6.44
N GLY A 199 -11.83 3.12 6.17
CA GLY A 199 -13.26 3.23 5.95
C GLY A 199 -13.99 1.90 6.01
N ASN A 200 -15.31 2.01 5.90
CA ASN A 200 -16.23 0.89 5.74
C ASN A 200 -17.34 1.31 4.76
N SER A 201 -17.73 0.38 3.89
CA SER A 201 -18.65 0.69 2.78
C SER A 201 -20.14 0.62 3.14
N SER A 202 -20.46 0.24 4.38
CA SER A 202 -21.80 0.22 4.96
C SER A 202 -22.43 1.61 5.01
N THR A 203 -23.63 1.76 4.44
CA THR A 203 -24.47 2.97 4.59
C THR A 203 -25.45 2.91 5.74
N THR A 204 -25.55 1.76 6.41
CA THR A 204 -26.57 1.52 7.44
C THR A 204 -26.04 1.77 8.85
N SER A 205 -24.74 2.04 9.00
CA SER A 205 -24.08 2.23 10.28
C SER A 205 -22.99 3.28 10.16
N LEU A 206 -22.82 4.09 11.22
CA LEU A 206 -21.70 5.01 11.30
C LEU A 206 -20.38 4.25 11.38
N TYR A 207 -19.40 4.68 10.60
CA TYR A 207 -18.05 4.12 10.67
C TYR A 207 -17.36 4.57 11.96
N SER A 208 -16.88 3.60 12.75
CA SER A 208 -16.07 3.85 13.95
C SER A 208 -14.63 3.44 13.65
N PRO A 209 -13.72 4.40 13.38
CA PRO A 209 -12.34 4.05 13.02
C PRO A 209 -11.62 3.40 14.21
N PRO A 210 -10.83 2.34 13.97
CA PRO A 210 -9.93 1.83 14.99
C PRO A 210 -8.85 2.87 15.31
N ARG A 211 -8.36 2.87 16.55
CA ARG A 211 -7.21 3.71 16.93
C ARG A 211 -5.96 3.15 16.26
N ILE A 212 -5.53 3.77 15.17
CA ILE A 212 -4.37 3.36 14.40
C ILE A 212 -3.29 4.42 14.49
N LEU A 213 -2.07 3.98 14.81
CA LEU A 213 -0.86 4.75 14.55
C LEU A 213 -0.35 4.32 13.17
N ALA A 214 -0.53 5.19 12.17
CA ALA A 214 0.03 4.94 10.85
C ALA A 214 1.51 5.37 10.84
N ILE A 215 2.41 4.38 10.84
CA ILE A 215 3.83 4.61 10.57
C ILE A 215 4.03 4.36 9.08
N LEU A 216 3.86 5.41 8.27
CA LEU A 216 4.15 5.33 6.84
C LEU A 216 5.62 5.62 6.61
N ALA A 217 6.34 4.60 6.17
CA ALA A 217 7.71 4.74 5.74
C ALA A 217 7.71 5.12 4.25
N VAL A 218 7.92 6.41 3.97
CA VAL A 218 8.40 6.82 2.65
C VAL A 218 9.76 6.18 2.43
N ALA A 219 10.00 5.72 1.21
CA ALA A 219 11.31 5.26 0.79
C ALA A 219 12.33 6.40 0.99
N GLY A 220 12.97 6.36 2.15
CA GLY A 220 13.73 7.45 2.74
C GLY A 220 13.86 7.21 4.24
N LEU A 221 14.33 6.01 4.62
CA LEU A 221 14.79 5.77 5.99
C LEU A 221 15.77 6.90 6.34
N ARG A 222 15.47 7.66 7.39
CA ARG A 222 16.24 8.83 7.85
C ARG A 222 17.66 8.49 8.37
N THR A 223 18.32 7.44 7.87
CA THR A 223 19.49 6.85 8.56
C THR A 223 20.66 6.41 7.67
N PHE A 224 20.74 6.87 6.41
CA PHE A 224 22.00 6.79 5.63
C PHE A 224 22.64 8.16 5.31
N LEU A 225 22.17 9.27 5.91
CA LEU A 225 22.74 10.61 5.65
C LEU A 225 23.14 11.38 6.93
N ALA A 226 23.30 10.68 8.04
CA ALA A 226 24.29 11.05 9.05
C ALA A 226 25.28 9.89 9.17
N SER A 227 26.01 9.61 8.09
CA SER A 227 27.30 8.96 8.15
C SER A 227 28.17 9.60 7.06
N ASP A 228 28.99 10.53 7.54
CA ASP A 228 30.03 11.38 6.92
C ASP A 228 29.66 12.21 5.68
#